data_AF-A0A8J7Z6R7-F1
#
_entry.id   AF-A0A8J7Z6R7-F1
#
_cell.length_a   1.000
_cell.length_b   1.000
_cell.length_c   1.000
_cell.angle_alpha   90.00
_cell.angle_beta   90.00
_cell.angle_gamma   90.00
#
_symmetry.space_group_name_H-M   'P 1'
#
loop_
_entity.id
_entity.type
_entity.pdbx_description
1 polymer ?
#
loop_
_entity_poly.entity_id
_entity_poly.type
_entity_poly.pdbx_seq_one_letter_code
_entity_poly.pdbx_strand_id
1 'polypeptide(L)'
;MRESPKLFRPKYPKAEFANAPVSSEPQFSDEFQPLRERVIAWLKLNVPETRLRHILRVERMSIELAIRHHLDPEKAAIAGLMHDLAKFFKPDRLLQMARDEGLELDPIDELNPHLLHADIGAVVARDEFGIHDLDILDAIRNHTLGRPQMSLLSCVVYLADGLEPGRGNTPELEELRRLSRQDLIEATWKSADSSVKHLIHARHLIHPRTVHTRNWFLQTATQRPRKSSYP
;
A
#
# COMPACT_ATOMS: atom_id res chain seq x y z
N MET A 1 18.94 -25.91 27.90
CA MET A 1 18.30 -26.22 26.60
C MET A 1 17.88 -24.90 25.99
N ARG A 2 18.54 -24.45 24.91
CA ARG A 2 18.14 -23.24 24.18
C ARG A 2 17.02 -23.66 23.23
N GLU A 3 15.82 -23.16 23.44
CA GLU A 3 14.72 -23.37 22.50
C GLU A 3 15.14 -22.86 21.12
N SER A 4 15.11 -23.74 20.13
CA SER A 4 15.29 -23.37 18.73
C SER A 4 14.20 -22.37 18.34
N PRO A 5 14.52 -21.26 17.64
CA PRO A 5 13.50 -20.35 17.14
C PRO A 5 12.56 -21.14 16.23
N LYS A 6 11.26 -21.12 16.53
CA LYS A 6 10.22 -21.73 15.68
C LYS A 6 10.44 -21.26 14.24
N LEU A 7 10.73 -22.22 13.35
CA LEU A 7 10.96 -21.97 11.93
C LEU A 7 9.79 -21.14 11.38
N PHE A 8 10.09 -19.92 10.96
CA PHE A 8 9.18 -19.03 10.25
C PHE A 8 8.68 -19.76 8.99
N ARG A 9 7.41 -20.15 8.94
CA ARG A 9 6.77 -20.63 7.71
C ARG A 9 6.36 -19.40 6.91
N PRO A 10 6.95 -19.13 5.73
CA PRO A 10 6.57 -17.95 4.96
C PRO A 10 5.11 -18.06 4.52
N LYS A 11 4.29 -17.07 4.91
CA LYS A 11 2.86 -16.93 4.55
C LYS A 11 2.64 -16.64 3.05
N TYR A 12 3.71 -16.53 2.28
CA TYR A 12 3.70 -16.14 0.88
C TYR A 12 4.43 -17.20 0.05
N PRO A 13 3.71 -18.12 -0.62
CA PRO A 13 4.35 -18.97 -1.61
C PRO A 13 4.95 -18.10 -2.72
N LYS A 14 6.08 -18.53 -3.29
CA LYS A 14 6.57 -17.91 -4.53
C LYS A 14 5.54 -18.18 -5.62
N ALA A 15 4.97 -17.13 -6.18
CA ALA A 15 4.03 -17.31 -7.26
C ALA A 15 4.74 -17.83 -8.53
N GLU A 16 4.13 -18.84 -9.14
CA GLU A 16 4.53 -19.39 -10.43
C GLU A 16 3.93 -18.51 -11.53
N PHE A 17 4.64 -17.48 -11.94
CA PHE A 17 4.16 -16.64 -13.03
C PHE A 17 4.61 -17.21 -14.38
N ALA A 18 3.70 -17.93 -15.03
CA ALA A 18 3.71 -18.06 -16.48
C ALA A 18 3.28 -16.71 -17.09
N ASN A 19 3.89 -16.32 -18.21
CA ASN A 19 3.46 -15.18 -19.03
C ASN A 19 2.10 -15.47 -19.70
N ALA A 20 1.04 -15.64 -18.90
CA ALA A 20 -0.30 -15.84 -19.42
C ALA A 20 -0.92 -14.45 -19.73
N PRO A 21 -1.47 -14.23 -20.93
CA PRO A 21 -2.23 -13.03 -21.21
C PRO A 21 -3.50 -13.04 -20.35
N VAL A 22 -3.66 -12.02 -19.50
CA VAL A 22 -4.92 -11.77 -18.80
C VAL A 22 -5.93 -11.36 -19.87
N SER A 23 -6.82 -12.28 -20.22
CA SER A 23 -7.72 -12.19 -21.38
C SER A 23 -9.19 -11.94 -21.03
N SER A 24 -9.48 -11.57 -19.78
CA SER A 24 -10.81 -11.09 -19.38
C SER A 24 -10.68 -9.79 -18.60
N GLU A 25 -11.52 -8.80 -18.95
CA GLU A 25 -11.71 -7.62 -18.12
C GLU A 25 -12.20 -8.06 -16.73
N PRO A 26 -11.70 -7.45 -15.64
CA PRO A 26 -12.16 -7.79 -14.30
C PRO A 26 -13.66 -7.53 -14.20
N GLN A 27 -14.42 -8.53 -13.75
CA GLN A 27 -15.82 -8.34 -13.40
C GLN A 27 -15.90 -7.71 -12.01
N PHE A 28 -16.52 -6.53 -11.93
CA PHE A 28 -16.84 -5.88 -10.67
C PHE A 28 -18.31 -6.11 -10.32
N SER A 29 -18.62 -6.05 -9.03
CA SER A 29 -19.97 -6.14 -8.50
C SER A 29 -20.84 -4.98 -8.97
N ASP A 30 -22.16 -5.19 -8.98
CA ASP A 30 -23.14 -4.14 -9.32
C ASP A 30 -23.08 -2.96 -8.33
N GLU A 31 -22.56 -3.18 -7.12
CA GLU A 31 -22.41 -2.18 -6.06
C GLU A 31 -21.15 -1.31 -6.25
N PHE A 32 -20.14 -1.80 -6.98
CA PHE A 32 -18.86 -1.13 -7.14
C PHE A 32 -18.99 0.23 -7.85
N GLN A 33 -19.71 0.28 -8.97
CA GLN A 33 -19.78 1.49 -9.80
C GLN A 33 -20.47 2.66 -9.04
N PRO A 34 -21.64 2.47 -8.38
CA PRO A 34 -22.24 3.51 -7.54
C PRO A 34 -21.34 3.98 -6.40
N LEU A 35 -20.63 3.05 -5.73
CA LEU A 35 -19.67 3.40 -4.69
C LEU A 35 -18.53 4.26 -5.24
N ARG A 36 -17.92 3.83 -6.36
CA ARG A 36 -16.82 4.53 -7.03
C ARG A 36 -17.19 5.97 -7.41
N GLU A 37 -18.39 6.16 -7.97
CA GLU A 37 -18.89 7.50 -8.33
C GLU A 37 -19.06 8.41 -7.10
N ARG A 38 -19.64 7.88 -6.01
CA ARG A 38 -19.76 8.61 -4.74
C ARG A 38 -18.40 9.06 -4.19
N VAL A 39 -17.41 8.16 -4.22
CA VAL A 39 -16.05 8.46 -3.73
C VAL A 39 -15.37 9.52 -4.59
N ILE A 40 -15.46 9.40 -5.93
CA ILE A 40 -14.90 10.40 -6.84
C ILE A 40 -15.56 11.76 -6.65
N ALA A 41 -16.88 11.81 -6.46
CA ALA A 41 -17.60 13.06 -6.18
C ALA A 41 -17.12 13.71 -4.88
N TRP A 42 -16.94 12.92 -3.82
CA TRP A 42 -16.37 13.40 -2.56
C TRP A 42 -14.93 13.90 -2.72
N LEU A 43 -14.07 13.15 -3.42
CA LEU A 43 -12.68 13.52 -3.66
C LEU A 43 -12.56 14.85 -4.42
N LYS A 44 -13.40 15.08 -5.44
CA LYS A 44 -13.43 16.36 -6.19
C LYS A 44 -13.68 17.58 -5.30
N LEU A 45 -14.33 17.40 -4.14
CA LEU A 45 -14.61 18.48 -3.19
C LEU A 45 -13.55 18.59 -2.08
N ASN A 46 -12.79 17.53 -1.82
CA ASN A 46 -11.91 17.43 -0.64
C ASN A 46 -10.41 17.42 -0.97
N VAL A 47 -10.03 17.15 -2.22
CA VAL A 47 -8.62 17.17 -2.65
C VAL A 47 -8.42 18.00 -3.92
N PRO A 48 -7.23 18.59 -4.14
CA PRO A 48 -6.91 19.24 -5.39
C PRO A 48 -6.97 18.27 -6.58
N GLU A 49 -7.28 18.80 -7.75
CA GLU A 49 -7.35 18.05 -9.01
C GLU A 49 -6.06 17.27 -9.32
N THR A 50 -4.88 17.80 -8.94
CA THR A 50 -3.60 17.06 -9.06
C THR A 50 -3.58 15.79 -8.23
N ARG A 51 -4.15 15.81 -7.02
CA ARG A 51 -4.27 14.64 -6.13
C ARG A 51 -5.32 13.67 -6.64
N LEU A 52 -6.45 14.15 -7.15
CA LEU A 52 -7.46 13.28 -7.75
C LEU A 52 -6.85 12.46 -8.90
N ARG A 53 -6.09 13.10 -9.80
CA ARG A 53 -5.39 12.38 -10.87
C ARG A 53 -4.38 11.35 -10.35
N HIS A 54 -3.68 11.65 -9.25
CA HIS A 54 -2.81 10.67 -8.59
C HIS A 54 -3.61 9.45 -8.12
N ILE A 55 -4.68 9.68 -7.37
CA ILE A 55 -5.56 8.63 -6.85
C ILE A 55 -6.10 7.72 -7.96
N LEU A 56 -6.58 8.30 -9.08
CA LEU A 56 -7.08 7.50 -10.20
C LEU A 56 -5.99 6.65 -10.88
N ARG A 57 -4.73 7.10 -10.86
CA ARG A 57 -3.60 6.29 -11.37
C ARG A 57 -3.20 5.21 -10.37
N VAL A 58 -3.28 5.46 -9.06
CA VAL A 58 -3.08 4.46 -8.01
C VAL A 58 -4.15 3.37 -8.09
N GLU A 59 -5.42 3.75 -8.24
CA GLU A 59 -6.54 2.81 -8.48
C GLU A 59 -6.22 1.89 -9.67
N ARG A 60 -5.90 2.48 -10.83
CA ARG A 60 -5.59 1.72 -12.05
C ARG A 60 -4.42 0.76 -11.88
N MET A 61 -3.33 1.23 -11.26
CA MET A 61 -2.16 0.38 -11.01
C MET A 61 -2.44 -0.71 -9.97
N SER A 62 -3.27 -0.43 -8.97
CA SER A 62 -3.68 -1.41 -7.96
C SER A 62 -4.47 -2.56 -8.61
N ILE A 63 -5.39 -2.24 -9.52
CA ILE A 63 -6.12 -3.23 -10.31
C ILE A 63 -5.15 -4.09 -11.15
N GLU A 64 -4.21 -3.46 -11.88
CA GLU A 64 -3.23 -4.17 -12.71
C GLU A 64 -2.39 -5.16 -11.89
N LEU A 65 -1.88 -4.71 -10.74
CA LEU A 65 -1.08 -5.55 -9.86
C LEU A 65 -1.93 -6.65 -9.22
N ALA A 66 -3.16 -6.37 -8.78
CA ALA A 66 -4.04 -7.37 -8.20
C ALA A 66 -4.34 -8.50 -9.18
N ILE A 67 -4.74 -8.17 -10.41
CA ILE A 67 -4.96 -9.14 -11.48
C ILE A 67 -3.72 -10.00 -11.71
N ARG A 68 -2.55 -9.37 -11.83
CA ARG A 68 -1.28 -10.05 -12.09
C ARG A 68 -0.89 -11.01 -10.97
N HIS A 69 -1.21 -10.68 -9.72
CA HIS A 69 -0.91 -11.49 -8.54
C HIS A 69 -2.09 -12.36 -8.10
N HIS A 70 -3.12 -12.53 -8.96
CA HIS A 70 -4.31 -13.33 -8.68
C HIS A 70 -5.04 -12.95 -7.39
N LEU A 71 -5.09 -11.65 -7.11
CA LEU A 71 -5.86 -11.05 -6.03
C LEU A 71 -7.18 -10.50 -6.56
N ASP A 72 -8.09 -10.20 -5.63
CA ASP A 72 -9.36 -9.54 -5.93
C ASP A 72 -9.12 -8.12 -6.51
N PRO A 73 -9.46 -7.87 -7.78
CA PRO A 73 -9.23 -6.57 -8.41
C PRO A 73 -10.19 -5.48 -7.89
N GLU A 74 -11.38 -5.84 -7.42
CA GLU A 74 -12.35 -4.89 -6.88
C GLU A 74 -11.88 -4.33 -5.55
N LYS A 75 -11.42 -5.20 -4.64
CA LYS A 75 -10.81 -4.76 -3.37
C LYS A 75 -9.61 -3.83 -3.60
N ALA A 76 -8.79 -4.14 -4.60
CA ALA A 76 -7.64 -3.32 -4.98
C ALA A 76 -8.06 -1.96 -5.58
N ALA A 77 -9.13 -1.94 -6.39
CA ALA A 77 -9.70 -0.70 -6.90
C ALA A 77 -10.20 0.19 -5.76
N ILE A 78 -11.02 -0.35 -4.86
CA ILE A 78 -11.59 0.39 -3.72
C ILE A 78 -10.48 0.94 -2.83
N ALA A 79 -9.52 0.09 -2.41
CA ALA A 79 -8.42 0.52 -1.55
C ALA A 79 -7.53 1.56 -2.24
N GLY A 80 -7.20 1.37 -3.52
CA GLY A 80 -6.40 2.32 -4.30
C GLY A 80 -7.11 3.67 -4.51
N LEU A 81 -8.43 3.66 -4.72
CA LEU A 81 -9.24 4.88 -4.86
C LEU A 81 -9.35 5.66 -3.54
N MET A 82 -9.36 4.96 -2.41
CA MET A 82 -9.59 5.56 -1.08
C MET A 82 -8.31 5.83 -0.27
N HIS A 83 -7.12 5.41 -0.74
CA HIS A 83 -5.89 5.46 0.08
C HIS A 83 -5.57 6.86 0.64
N ASP A 84 -5.89 7.91 -0.10
CA ASP A 84 -5.53 9.30 0.18
C ASP A 84 -6.73 10.17 0.64
N LEU A 85 -7.83 9.58 1.10
CA LEU A 85 -9.04 10.31 1.52
C LEU A 85 -8.75 11.44 2.52
N ALA A 86 -7.85 11.20 3.48
CA ALA A 86 -7.49 12.17 4.51
C ALA A 86 -6.23 12.99 4.18
N LYS A 87 -5.69 12.89 2.95
CA LYS A 87 -4.42 13.52 2.57
C LYS A 87 -4.40 15.03 2.76
N PHE A 88 -5.53 15.70 2.62
CA PHE A 88 -5.63 17.16 2.74
C PHE A 88 -6.28 17.63 4.04
N PHE A 89 -6.46 16.74 5.02
CA PHE A 89 -6.93 17.14 6.35
C PHE A 89 -5.84 17.93 7.07
N LYS A 90 -6.28 18.91 7.88
CA LYS A 90 -5.37 19.72 8.69
C LYS A 90 -4.69 18.85 9.77
N PRO A 91 -3.44 19.14 10.16
CA PRO A 91 -2.72 18.41 11.20
C PRO A 91 -3.54 18.21 12.49
N ASP A 92 -4.15 19.28 13.03
CA ASP A 92 -4.94 19.20 14.27
C ASP A 92 -6.15 18.26 14.13
N ARG A 93 -6.78 18.25 12.94
CA ARG A 93 -7.89 17.32 12.64
C ARG A 93 -7.40 15.88 12.62
N LEU A 94 -6.25 15.61 12.00
CA LEU A 94 -5.67 14.27 11.96
C LEU A 94 -5.34 13.76 13.37
N LEU A 95 -4.71 14.60 14.21
CA LEU A 95 -4.41 14.26 15.59
C LEU A 95 -5.66 14.04 16.43
N GLN A 96 -6.68 14.90 16.28
CA GLN A 96 -7.93 14.76 17.01
C GLN A 96 -8.62 13.44 16.65
N MET A 97 -8.81 13.17 15.36
CA MET A 97 -9.42 11.93 14.90
C MET A 97 -8.60 10.71 15.33
N ALA A 98 -7.27 10.79 15.34
CA ALA A 98 -6.43 9.68 15.78
C ALA A 98 -6.62 9.38 17.27
N ARG A 99 -6.75 10.41 18.11
CA ARG A 99 -7.04 10.26 19.54
C ARG A 99 -8.44 9.72 19.80
N ASP A 100 -9.43 10.20 19.05
CA ASP A 100 -10.82 9.75 19.16
C ASP A 100 -10.96 8.27 18.80
N GLU A 101 -10.18 7.80 17.81
CA GLU A 101 -10.08 6.38 17.42
C GLU A 101 -9.18 5.55 18.34
N GLY A 102 -8.55 6.16 19.35
CA GLY A 102 -7.66 5.47 20.28
C GLY A 102 -6.38 4.94 19.63
N LEU A 103 -5.90 5.59 18.56
CA LEU A 103 -4.65 5.21 17.91
C LEU A 103 -3.45 5.50 18.82
N GLU A 104 -2.52 4.55 18.90
CA GLU A 104 -1.21 4.79 19.52
C GLU A 104 -0.37 5.69 18.60
N LEU A 105 0.00 6.85 19.12
CA LEU A 105 0.81 7.84 18.40
C LEU A 105 2.28 7.70 18.78
N ASP A 106 3.13 7.51 17.78
CA ASP A 106 4.58 7.68 17.96
C ASP A 106 4.90 9.18 18.09
N PRO A 107 5.95 9.59 18.82
CA PRO A 107 6.37 11.00 18.86
C PRO A 107 6.59 11.61 17.46
N ILE A 108 6.96 10.80 16.46
CA ILE A 108 7.10 11.25 15.07
C ILE A 108 5.74 11.57 14.44
N ASP A 109 4.67 10.86 14.81
CA ASP A 109 3.31 11.18 14.36
C ASP A 109 2.86 12.54 14.91
N GLU A 110 3.20 12.85 16.16
CA GLU A 110 2.87 14.16 16.75
C GLU A 110 3.67 15.30 16.11
N LEU A 111 4.94 15.07 15.79
CA LEU A 111 5.80 16.05 15.11
C LEU A 111 5.46 16.19 13.62
N ASN A 112 4.94 15.13 12.99
CA ASN A 112 4.50 15.13 11.60
C ASN A 112 3.13 14.46 11.43
N PRO A 113 2.05 15.16 11.85
CA PRO A 113 0.69 14.59 11.83
C PRO A 113 0.21 14.18 10.45
N HIS A 114 0.84 14.70 9.39
CA HIS A 114 0.47 14.32 8.05
C HIS A 114 0.68 12.82 7.79
N LEU A 115 1.57 12.13 8.50
CA LEU A 115 1.72 10.67 8.40
C LEU A 115 0.42 9.91 8.71
N LEU A 116 -0.41 10.45 9.59
CA LEU A 116 -1.67 9.84 10.04
C LEU A 116 -2.76 9.82 8.96
N HIS A 117 -2.58 10.47 7.81
CA HIS A 117 -3.59 10.43 6.74
C HIS A 117 -3.91 9.00 6.25
N ALA A 118 -2.98 8.05 6.38
CA ALA A 118 -3.23 6.66 6.02
C ALA A 118 -4.20 6.01 7.01
N ASP A 119 -3.89 6.09 8.32
CA ASP A 119 -4.75 5.54 9.37
C ASP A 119 -6.12 6.23 9.40
N ILE A 120 -6.15 7.57 9.31
CA ILE A 120 -7.41 8.34 9.24
C ILE A 120 -8.15 8.14 7.92
N GLY A 121 -7.44 7.92 6.81
CA GLY A 121 -8.07 7.57 5.54
C GLY A 121 -8.91 6.29 5.63
N ALA A 122 -8.45 5.30 6.39
CA ALA A 122 -9.22 4.09 6.64
C ALA A 122 -10.46 4.35 7.52
N VAL A 123 -10.36 5.26 8.50
CA VAL A 123 -11.49 5.71 9.32
C VAL A 123 -12.55 6.41 8.46
N VAL A 124 -12.13 7.33 7.58
CA VAL A 124 -13.03 7.99 6.63
C VAL A 124 -13.68 6.99 5.68
N ALA A 125 -12.93 6.00 5.17
CA ALA A 125 -13.49 4.93 4.33
C ALA A 125 -14.58 4.13 5.06
N ARG A 126 -14.36 3.80 6.34
CA ARG A 126 -15.33 3.10 7.19
C ARG A 126 -16.59 3.93 7.42
N ASP A 127 -16.42 5.17 7.87
CA ASP A 127 -17.53 5.97 8.41
C ASP A 127 -18.34 6.68 7.32
N GLU A 128 -17.68 7.22 6.28
CA GLU A 128 -18.35 7.98 5.22
C GLU A 128 -18.85 7.09 4.07
N PHE A 129 -18.17 5.98 3.82
CA PHE A 129 -18.44 5.11 2.66
C PHE A 129 -18.90 3.70 3.03
N GLY A 130 -19.00 3.37 4.33
CA GLY A 130 -19.52 2.08 4.79
C GLY A 130 -18.60 0.90 4.47
N ILE A 131 -17.30 1.12 4.33
CA ILE A 131 -16.35 0.05 4.07
C ILE A 131 -16.10 -0.74 5.36
N HIS A 132 -16.47 -2.02 5.35
CA HIS A 132 -16.29 -2.93 6.48
C HIS A 132 -15.30 -4.07 6.20
N ASP A 133 -14.83 -4.19 4.95
CA ASP A 133 -13.82 -5.18 4.58
C ASP A 133 -12.45 -4.81 5.18
N LEU A 134 -11.97 -5.64 6.09
CA LEU A 134 -10.72 -5.39 6.81
C LEU A 134 -9.49 -5.43 5.90
N ASP A 135 -9.49 -6.19 4.80
CA ASP A 135 -8.36 -6.21 3.87
C ASP A 135 -8.22 -4.85 3.15
N ILE A 136 -9.36 -4.25 2.76
CA ILE A 136 -9.41 -2.92 2.14
C ILE A 136 -8.94 -1.86 3.15
N LEU A 137 -9.49 -1.87 4.36
CA LEU A 137 -9.14 -0.90 5.41
C LEU A 137 -7.67 -1.02 5.81
N ASP A 138 -7.14 -2.23 5.94
CA ASP A 138 -5.71 -2.44 6.21
C ASP A 138 -4.83 -1.96 5.05
N ALA A 139 -5.25 -2.17 3.80
CA ALA A 139 -4.49 -1.67 2.64
C ALA A 139 -4.41 -0.14 2.61
N ILE A 140 -5.51 0.55 2.95
CA ILE A 140 -5.54 2.01 3.12
C ILE A 140 -4.63 2.43 4.28
N ARG A 141 -4.79 1.81 5.46
CA ARG A 141 -4.03 2.16 6.68
C ARG A 141 -2.52 2.03 6.48
N ASN A 142 -2.08 1.04 5.73
CA ASN A 142 -0.67 0.70 5.60
C ASN A 142 0.03 1.39 4.42
N HIS A 143 -0.66 2.16 3.58
CA HIS A 143 -0.07 2.60 2.30
C HIS A 143 1.13 3.56 2.45
N THR A 144 1.22 4.32 3.54
CA THR A 144 2.32 5.29 3.74
C THR A 144 3.55 4.66 4.39
N LEU A 145 3.41 4.08 5.59
CA LEU A 145 4.52 3.58 6.40
C LEU A 145 4.74 2.06 6.25
N GLY A 146 3.78 1.38 5.63
CA GLY A 146 3.67 -0.07 5.68
C GLY A 146 3.46 -0.60 7.08
N ARG A 147 3.51 -1.93 7.20
CA ARG A 147 3.76 -2.63 8.47
C ARG A 147 4.41 -3.99 8.21
N PRO A 148 5.09 -4.59 9.21
CA PRO A 148 5.43 -6.00 9.15
C PRO A 148 4.20 -6.86 8.79
N GLN A 149 4.38 -7.88 7.95
CA GLN A 149 3.33 -8.83 7.59
C GLN A 149 2.11 -8.21 6.88
N MET A 150 2.25 -7.07 6.19
CA MET A 150 1.20 -6.55 5.28
C MET A 150 0.69 -7.65 4.36
N SER A 151 -0.63 -7.72 4.16
CA SER A 151 -1.25 -8.61 3.18
C SER A 151 -0.77 -8.28 1.76
N LEU A 152 -0.96 -9.20 0.80
CA LEU A 152 -0.61 -8.92 -0.59
C LEU A 152 -1.40 -7.73 -1.15
N LEU A 153 -2.67 -7.54 -0.73
CA LEU A 153 -3.45 -6.36 -1.09
C LEU A 153 -2.84 -5.06 -0.52
N SER A 154 -2.41 -5.07 0.74
CA SER A 154 -1.69 -3.91 1.31
C SER A 154 -0.38 -3.63 0.56
N CYS A 155 0.38 -4.67 0.17
CA CYS A 155 1.57 -4.50 -0.66
C CYS A 155 1.24 -3.89 -2.03
N VAL A 156 0.13 -4.30 -2.65
CA VAL A 156 -0.33 -3.74 -3.93
C VAL A 156 -0.57 -2.24 -3.81
N VAL A 157 -1.34 -1.79 -2.82
CA VAL A 157 -1.67 -0.36 -2.64
C VAL A 157 -0.43 0.45 -2.26
N TYR A 158 0.40 -0.07 -1.35
CA TYR A 158 1.69 0.54 -0.96
C TYR A 158 2.61 0.76 -2.17
N LEU A 159 2.73 -0.25 -3.04
CA LEU A 159 3.55 -0.16 -4.24
C LEU A 159 2.92 0.73 -5.31
N ALA A 160 1.60 0.64 -5.53
CA ALA A 160 0.90 1.45 -6.51
C ALA A 160 1.02 2.95 -6.18
N ASP A 161 0.89 3.36 -4.91
CA ASP A 161 1.07 4.76 -4.51
C ASP A 161 2.46 5.30 -4.88
N GLY A 162 3.50 4.52 -4.60
CA GLY A 162 4.88 4.91 -4.89
C GLY A 162 5.31 4.76 -6.36
N LEU A 163 4.59 3.99 -7.18
CA LEU A 163 5.04 3.58 -8.51
C LEU A 163 4.07 3.92 -9.64
N GLU A 164 2.93 4.53 -9.36
CA GLU A 164 1.98 4.94 -10.39
C GLU A 164 2.68 5.79 -11.51
N PRO A 165 2.23 5.74 -12.78
CA PRO A 165 2.96 6.35 -13.91
C PRO A 165 3.31 7.84 -13.78
N GLY A 166 2.52 8.61 -13.05
CA GLY A 166 2.74 10.02 -12.76
C GLY A 166 3.88 10.33 -11.78
N ARG A 167 4.48 9.30 -11.16
CA ARG A 167 5.68 9.45 -10.32
C ARG A 167 6.98 9.67 -11.11
N GLY A 168 6.92 9.58 -12.45
CA GLY A 168 8.08 9.77 -13.34
C GLY A 168 8.63 8.45 -13.90
N ASN A 169 9.67 8.54 -14.72
CA ASN A 169 10.24 7.40 -15.48
C ASN A 169 11.75 7.31 -15.30
N THR A 170 12.22 7.35 -14.04
CA THR A 170 13.64 7.09 -13.78
C THR A 170 13.93 5.59 -13.89
N PRO A 171 15.17 5.18 -14.21
CA PRO A 171 15.54 3.76 -14.28
C PRO A 171 15.19 2.98 -13.00
N GLU A 172 15.32 3.61 -11.83
CA GLU A 172 14.99 3.01 -10.54
C GLU A 172 13.48 2.76 -10.39
N LEU A 173 12.65 3.70 -10.83
CA LEU A 173 11.19 3.55 -10.80
C LEU A 173 10.72 2.48 -11.80
N GLU A 174 11.29 2.46 -13.00
CA GLU A 174 10.98 1.45 -14.01
C GLU A 174 11.36 0.04 -13.54
N GLU A 175 12.53 -0.10 -12.92
CA GLU A 175 12.96 -1.38 -12.34
C GLU A 175 12.06 -1.82 -11.18
N LEU A 176 11.64 -0.91 -10.30
CA LEU A 176 10.68 -1.21 -9.24
C LEU A 176 9.30 -1.59 -9.80
N ARG A 177 8.83 -0.95 -10.87
CA ARG A 177 7.59 -1.34 -11.57
C ARG A 177 7.70 -2.70 -12.24
N ARG A 178 8.87 -3.06 -12.76
CA ARG A 178 9.12 -4.39 -13.32
C ARG A 178 9.09 -5.44 -12.22
N LEU A 179 9.74 -5.14 -11.09
CA LEU A 179 9.79 -6.04 -9.95
C LEU A 179 8.44 -6.19 -9.25
N SER A 180 7.65 -5.13 -9.10
CA SER A 180 6.32 -5.19 -8.46
C SER A 180 5.37 -6.12 -9.20
N ARG A 181 5.55 -6.26 -10.51
CA ARG A 181 4.87 -7.24 -11.35
C ARG A 181 5.37 -8.68 -11.18
N GLN A 182 6.59 -8.89 -10.69
CA GLN A 182 7.19 -10.22 -10.59
C GLN A 182 7.14 -10.79 -9.17
N ASP A 183 7.38 -9.95 -8.15
CA ASP A 183 7.35 -10.33 -6.75
C ASP A 183 7.01 -9.10 -5.92
N LEU A 184 5.77 -9.03 -5.42
CA LEU A 184 5.31 -7.92 -4.56
C LEU A 184 6.21 -7.73 -3.35
N ILE A 185 6.77 -8.81 -2.81
CA ILE A 185 7.46 -8.81 -1.52
C ILE A 185 8.88 -8.29 -1.73
N GLU A 186 9.53 -8.73 -2.81
CA GLU A 186 10.82 -8.16 -3.21
C GLU A 186 10.68 -6.67 -3.56
N ALA A 187 9.61 -6.30 -4.27
CA ALA A 187 9.33 -4.91 -4.58
C ALA A 187 9.04 -4.07 -3.33
N THR A 188 8.27 -4.59 -2.36
CA THR A 188 7.93 -3.86 -1.13
C THR A 188 9.16 -3.52 -0.31
N TRP A 189 10.09 -4.45 -0.06
CA TRP A 189 11.28 -4.07 0.72
C TRP A 189 12.19 -3.12 -0.04
N LYS A 190 12.35 -3.27 -1.37
CA LYS A 190 13.17 -2.34 -2.15
C LYS A 190 12.56 -0.94 -2.19
N SER A 191 11.23 -0.85 -2.29
CA SER A 191 10.51 0.41 -2.18
C SER A 191 10.71 1.06 -0.80
N ALA A 192 10.53 0.29 0.29
CA ALA A 192 10.79 0.78 1.64
C ALA A 192 12.26 1.18 1.86
N ASP A 193 13.22 0.44 1.29
CA ASP A 193 14.65 0.75 1.34
C ASP A 193 14.97 2.07 0.62
N SER A 194 14.37 2.31 -0.56
CA SER A 194 14.47 3.58 -1.27
C SER A 194 13.88 4.74 -0.46
N SER A 195 12.72 4.54 0.19
CA SER A 195 12.12 5.55 1.06
C SER A 195 13.03 5.89 2.25
N VAL A 196 13.62 4.88 2.91
CA VAL A 196 14.58 5.11 4.01
C VAL A 196 15.80 5.90 3.53
N LYS A 197 16.40 5.51 2.38
CA LYS A 197 17.53 6.25 1.79
C LYS A 197 17.16 7.70 1.50
N HIS A 198 16.00 7.94 0.90
CA HIS A 198 15.51 9.28 0.63
C HIS A 198 15.38 10.12 1.91
N LEU A 199 14.78 9.57 2.97
CA LEU A 199 14.62 10.27 4.24
C LEU A 199 15.97 10.59 4.91
N ILE A 200 16.95 9.68 4.84
CA ILE A 200 18.32 9.93 5.31
C ILE A 200 18.95 11.10 4.53
N HIS A 201 18.88 11.07 3.20
CA HIS A 201 19.43 12.14 2.36
C HIS A 201 18.76 13.49 2.62
N ALA A 202 17.44 13.49 2.82
CA ALA A 202 16.64 14.67 3.15
C ALA A 202 16.78 15.13 4.62
N ARG A 203 17.50 14.37 5.47
CA ARG A 203 17.63 14.62 6.92
C ARG A 203 16.29 14.71 7.65
N HIS A 204 15.32 13.90 7.23
CA HIS A 204 14.01 13.79 7.88
C HIS A 204 14.00 12.69 8.94
N LEU A 205 13.11 12.83 9.93
CA LEU A 205 12.83 11.75 10.88
C LEU A 205 12.28 10.53 10.14
N ILE A 206 12.66 9.35 10.60
CA ILE A 206 12.24 8.07 10.02
C ILE A 206 11.36 7.37 11.04
N HIS A 207 10.07 7.26 10.72
CA HIS A 207 9.13 6.56 11.58
C HIS A 207 9.56 5.08 11.78
N PRO A 208 9.64 4.55 13.02
CA PRO A 208 10.07 3.18 13.29
C PRO A 208 9.28 2.12 12.50
N ARG A 209 7.97 2.32 12.32
CA ARG A 209 7.10 1.49 11.47
C ARG A 209 7.69 1.26 10.07
N THR A 210 8.24 2.27 9.41
CA THR A 210 8.89 2.13 8.08
C THR A 210 10.11 1.22 8.14
N VAL A 211 10.95 1.36 9.18
CA VAL A 211 12.14 0.52 9.39
C VAL A 211 11.75 -0.93 9.65
N HIS A 212 10.72 -1.14 10.49
CA HIS A 212 10.18 -2.47 10.77
C HIS A 212 9.60 -3.12 9.51
N THR A 213 8.84 -2.38 8.71
CA THR A 213 8.34 -2.82 7.40
C THR A 213 9.49 -3.28 6.51
N ARG A 214 10.48 -2.42 6.28
CA ARG A 214 11.66 -2.72 5.45
C ARG A 214 12.34 -4.01 5.92
N ASN A 215 12.67 -4.10 7.21
CA ASN A 215 13.42 -5.23 7.75
C ASN A 215 12.64 -6.54 7.64
N TRP A 216 11.34 -6.51 7.92
CA TRP A 216 10.49 -7.69 7.83
C TRP A 216 10.40 -8.22 6.39
N PHE A 217 10.15 -7.34 5.40
CA PHE A 217 10.07 -7.75 4.00
C PHE A 217 11.42 -8.18 3.43
N LEU A 218 12.53 -7.55 3.85
CA LEU A 218 13.88 -7.95 3.48
C LEU A 218 14.20 -9.36 3.98
N GLN A 219 13.97 -9.64 5.27
CA GLN A 219 14.16 -10.98 5.85
C GLN A 219 13.26 -12.01 5.17
N THR A 220 12.00 -11.64 4.91
CA THR A 220 11.04 -12.53 4.24
C THR A 220 11.47 -12.84 2.81
N ALA A 221 12.04 -11.88 2.07
CA ALA A 221 12.53 -12.09 0.72
C ALA A 221 13.77 -12.99 0.68
N THR A 222 14.71 -12.82 1.63
CA THR A 222 15.96 -13.60 1.68
C THR A 222 15.76 -15.04 2.14
N GLN A 223 14.75 -15.30 2.98
CA GLN A 223 14.46 -16.64 3.47
C GLN A 223 13.63 -17.50 2.50
N ARG A 224 13.11 -16.93 1.41
CA ARG A 224 12.44 -17.73 0.39
C ARG A 224 13.45 -18.54 -0.41
N PRO A 225 13.21 -19.84 -0.64
CA PRO A 225 14.12 -20.66 -1.45
C PRO A 225 14.30 -20.00 -2.82
N ARG A 226 15.55 -19.68 -3.21
CA ARG A 226 15.86 -19.26 -4.58
C ARG A 226 15.43 -20.41 -5.50
N LYS A 227 14.72 -20.11 -6.60
CA LYS A 227 14.46 -21.13 -7.61
C LYS A 227 15.83 -21.65 -8.02
N SER A 228 16.06 -22.94 -7.85
CA SER A 228 17.19 -23.60 -8.48
C SER A 228 16.93 -23.46 -9.98
N SER A 229 17.68 -22.56 -10.62
CA SER A 229 17.85 -22.58 -12.06
C SER A 229 18.62 -23.86 -12.37
N TYR A 230 17.91 -24.98 -12.54
CA TYR A 230 18.52 -26.13 -13.20
C TYR A 230 18.64 -25.78 -14.70
N PRO A 231 19.82 -26.00 -15.30
CA PRO A 231 20.12 -25.64 -16.68
C PRO A 231 19.27 -26.38 -17.70
#